data_AF-A0A1Z4C258-F1
#
_entry.id   AF-A0A1Z4C258-F1
#
_cell.length_a   1.000
_cell.length_b   1.000
_cell.length_c   1.000
_cell.angle_alpha   90.00
_cell.angle_beta   90.00
_cell.angle_gamma   90.00
#
_symmetry.space_group_name_H-M   'P 1'
#
loop_
_entity.id
_entity.type
_entity.pdbx_description
1 polymer ?
#
loop_
_entity_poly.entity_id
_entity_poly.type
_entity_poly.pdbx_seq_one_letter_code
_entity_poly.pdbx_strand_id
1 'polypeptide(L)'
;MSLTLFLEKLAHHIPVSFAETMAIIESAYHYKPVAFYNGLGEGRLLSPAGSNEGSCKIFAFAQIHQLDEATTLSLFGDYYRLDVLNDPDGQGHKNIRNFMKYGWAGITFEAEALAAK
;
A
#
# COMPACT_ATOMS: atom_id res chain seq x y z
N MET A 1 10.31 13.73 8.57
CA MET A 1 10.40 14.23 7.18
C MET A 1 9.02 14.74 6.78
N SER A 2 8.91 15.73 5.89
CA SER A 2 7.62 16.22 5.40
C SER A 2 7.05 15.30 4.31
N LEU A 3 5.73 15.41 4.03
CA LEU A 3 5.09 14.71 2.93
C LEU A 3 5.74 15.04 1.58
N THR A 4 6.03 16.33 1.32
CA THR A 4 6.68 16.77 0.07
C THR A 4 8.03 16.09 -0.15
N LEU A 5 8.90 16.10 0.86
CA LEU A 5 10.22 15.45 0.76
C LEU A 5 10.10 13.92 0.59
N PHE A 6 9.08 13.30 1.20
CA PHE A 6 8.81 11.89 0.99
C PHE A 6 8.42 11.60 -0.46
N LEU A 7 7.50 12.39 -1.03
CA LEU A 7 7.09 12.24 -2.44
C LEU A 7 8.25 12.49 -3.42
N GLU A 8 9.13 13.46 -3.13
CA GLU A 8 10.36 13.69 -3.90
C GLU A 8 11.30 12.49 -3.84
N LYS A 9 11.45 11.85 -2.67
CA LYS A 9 12.23 10.60 -2.55
C LYS A 9 11.64 9.49 -3.42
N LEU A 10 10.32 9.32 -3.43
CA LEU A 10 9.65 8.32 -4.27
C LEU A 10 9.84 8.60 -5.77
N ALA A 11 9.73 9.87 -6.18
CA ALA A 11 9.94 10.29 -7.57
C ALA A 11 11.37 10.00 -8.06
N HIS A 12 12.34 9.98 -7.15
CA HIS A 12 13.73 9.58 -7.43
C HIS A 12 14.02 8.10 -7.16
N HIS A 13 12.98 7.29 -6.94
CA HIS A 13 13.09 5.85 -6.64
C HIS A 13 14.01 5.53 -5.45
N ILE A 14 14.12 6.46 -4.50
CA ILE A 14 14.92 6.25 -3.29
C ILE A 14 14.15 5.29 -2.38
N PRO A 15 14.76 4.16 -1.95
CA PRO A 15 14.09 3.20 -1.09
C PRO A 15 13.59 3.83 0.21
N VAL A 16 12.37 3.45 0.59
CA VAL A 16 11.76 3.82 1.87
C VAL A 16 11.50 2.56 2.71
N SER A 17 11.43 2.74 4.03
CA SER A 17 11.01 1.68 4.95
C SER A 17 9.50 1.72 5.16
N PHE A 18 8.90 0.59 5.56
CA PHE A 18 7.49 0.54 5.93
C PHE A 18 7.16 1.55 7.05
N ALA A 19 8.04 1.64 8.06
CA ALA A 19 7.88 2.57 9.17
C ALA A 19 7.88 4.04 8.72
N GLU A 20 8.74 4.40 7.76
CA GLU A 20 8.78 5.73 7.18
C GLU A 20 7.47 6.06 6.45
N THR A 21 6.96 5.12 5.64
CA THR A 21 5.66 5.28 4.98
C THR A 21 4.53 5.47 5.99
N MET A 22 4.47 4.66 7.04
CA MET A 22 3.44 4.77 8.08
C MET A 22 3.52 6.13 8.78
N ALA A 23 4.71 6.57 9.16
CA ALA A 23 4.90 7.87 9.82
C ALA A 23 4.45 9.04 8.94
N ILE A 24 4.73 8.99 7.63
CA ILE A 24 4.28 10.02 6.69
C ILE A 24 2.76 10.03 6.59
N ILE A 25 2.13 8.87 6.39
CA ILE A 25 0.67 8.76 6.31
C ILE A 25 0.02 9.28 7.60
N GLU A 26 0.51 8.85 8.76
CA GLU A 26 -0.03 9.25 10.06
C GLU A 26 0.15 10.73 10.35
N SER A 27 1.23 11.34 9.88
CA SER A 27 1.46 12.78 10.06
C SER A 27 0.60 13.66 9.14
N ALA A 28 0.30 13.19 7.93
CA ALA A 28 -0.36 13.98 6.89
C ALA A 28 -1.86 13.70 6.71
N TYR A 29 -2.36 12.56 7.20
CA TYR A 29 -3.74 12.12 6.97
C TYR A 29 -4.44 11.67 8.25
N HIS A 30 -5.75 11.89 8.28
CA HIS A 30 -6.68 11.21 9.18
C HIS A 30 -7.07 9.87 8.57
N TYR A 31 -6.70 8.77 9.23
CA TYR A 31 -7.08 7.43 8.82
C TYR A 31 -8.37 6.97 9.47
N LYS A 32 -9.25 6.35 8.67
CA LYS A 32 -10.43 5.62 9.12
C LYS A 32 -10.34 4.19 8.58
N PRO A 33 -10.56 3.17 9.43
CA PRO A 33 -10.65 1.79 8.96
C PRO A 33 -11.76 1.62 7.93
N VAL A 34 -11.40 1.08 6.77
CA VAL A 34 -12.31 0.82 5.65
C VAL A 34 -11.99 -0.55 5.06
N ALA A 35 -13.02 -1.27 4.65
CA ALA A 35 -12.86 -2.51 3.93
C ALA A 35 -12.41 -2.24 2.48
N PHE A 36 -11.53 -3.09 1.96
CA PHE A 36 -11.10 -3.00 0.58
C PHE A 36 -10.90 -4.40 -0.02
N TYR A 37 -11.10 -4.47 -1.34
CA TYR A 37 -10.80 -5.64 -2.14
C TYR A 37 -9.45 -5.46 -2.84
N ASN A 38 -8.74 -6.57 -3.01
CA ASN A 38 -7.49 -6.66 -3.74
C ASN A 38 -7.45 -7.94 -4.59
N GLY A 39 -7.43 -7.78 -5.90
CA GLY A 39 -7.36 -8.85 -6.88
C GLY A 39 -8.67 -9.07 -7.65
N LEU A 40 -8.61 -9.94 -8.65
CA LEU A 40 -9.70 -10.19 -9.60
C LEU A 40 -10.11 -11.67 -9.62
N GLY A 41 -11.36 -11.94 -10.00
CA GLY A 41 -11.90 -13.29 -10.13
C GLY A 41 -11.69 -14.14 -8.87
N GLU A 42 -11.17 -15.35 -9.05
CA GLU A 42 -10.86 -16.29 -7.96
C GLU A 42 -9.74 -15.80 -7.02
N GLY A 43 -8.92 -14.84 -7.47
CA GLY A 43 -7.87 -14.24 -6.65
C GLY A 43 -8.32 -13.05 -5.82
N ARG A 44 -9.60 -12.68 -5.85
CA ARG A 44 -10.13 -11.53 -5.12
C ARG A 44 -10.05 -11.77 -3.61
N LEU A 45 -9.25 -10.94 -2.94
CA LEU A 45 -9.10 -10.92 -1.49
C LEU A 45 -9.90 -9.76 -0.91
N LEU A 46 -10.73 -10.04 0.10
CA LEU A 46 -11.34 -9.01 0.94
C LEU A 46 -10.47 -8.79 2.18
N SER A 47 -10.15 -7.55 2.48
CA SER A 47 -9.65 -7.11 3.78
C SER A 47 -10.77 -6.32 4.49
N PRO A 48 -11.43 -6.89 5.52
CA PRO A 48 -12.42 -6.17 6.32
C PRO A 48 -11.84 -4.92 6.98
N ALA A 49 -12.70 -3.95 7.33
CA ALA A 49 -12.28 -2.77 8.09
C ALA A 49 -11.59 -3.17 9.40
N GLY A 50 -10.43 -2.56 9.68
CA GLY A 50 -9.60 -2.87 10.85
C GLY A 50 -8.67 -4.07 10.67
N SER A 51 -8.68 -4.72 9.50
CA SER A 51 -7.70 -5.75 9.13
C SER A 51 -6.73 -5.21 8.09
N ASN A 52 -5.51 -5.75 8.04
CA ASN A 52 -4.48 -5.38 7.07
C ASN A 52 -4.28 -3.85 6.95
N GLU A 53 -4.32 -3.14 8.08
CA GLU A 53 -4.41 -1.68 8.10
C GLU A 53 -3.24 -0.99 7.40
N GLY A 54 -2.04 -1.57 7.48
CA GLY A 54 -0.88 -1.08 6.74
C GLY A 54 -1.10 -1.11 5.23
N SER A 55 -1.71 -2.18 4.70
CA SER A 55 -2.07 -2.27 3.28
C SER A 55 -3.17 -1.27 2.92
N CYS A 56 -4.21 -1.15 3.75
CA CYS A 56 -5.30 -0.19 3.55
C CYS A 56 -4.75 1.25 3.45
N LYS A 57 -3.91 1.66 4.41
CA LYS A 57 -3.23 2.95 4.43
C LYS A 57 -2.37 3.17 3.17
N ILE A 58 -1.51 2.20 2.82
CA ILE A 58 -0.61 2.31 1.66
C ILE A 58 -1.38 2.45 0.35
N PHE A 59 -2.37 1.58 0.10
CA PHE A 59 -3.13 1.64 -1.15
C PHE A 59 -3.96 2.92 -1.25
N ALA A 60 -4.58 3.38 -0.16
CA ALA A 60 -5.30 4.65 -0.16
C ALA A 60 -4.36 5.84 -0.42
N PHE A 61 -3.20 5.87 0.25
CA PHE A 61 -2.19 6.90 0.05
C PHE A 61 -1.70 6.94 -1.40
N ALA A 62 -1.40 5.77 -1.95
CA ALA A 62 -0.90 5.63 -3.30
C ALA A 62 -1.97 6.01 -4.35
N GLN A 63 -3.26 5.75 -4.11
CA GLN A 63 -4.34 6.25 -4.98
C GLN A 63 -4.45 7.78 -4.95
N ILE A 64 -4.40 8.40 -3.77
CA ILE A 64 -4.45 9.87 -3.63
C ILE A 64 -3.32 10.54 -4.41
N HIS A 65 -2.12 9.95 -4.35
CA HIS A 65 -0.94 10.48 -5.02
C HIS A 65 -0.71 9.92 -6.44
N GLN A 66 -1.64 9.11 -6.96
CA GLN A 66 -1.59 8.53 -8.31
C GLN A 66 -0.27 7.80 -8.59
N LEU A 67 0.22 7.05 -7.60
CA LEU A 67 1.46 6.31 -7.72
C LEU A 67 1.27 5.08 -8.62
N ASP A 68 2.31 4.75 -9.40
CA ASP A 68 2.33 3.52 -10.18
C ASP A 68 2.49 2.28 -9.28
N GLU A 69 2.33 1.10 -9.87
CA GLU A 69 2.34 -0.17 -9.13
C GLU A 69 3.71 -0.43 -8.46
N ALA A 70 4.80 -0.15 -9.17
CA ALA A 70 6.16 -0.35 -8.66
C ALA A 70 6.47 0.55 -7.46
N THR A 71 6.12 1.82 -7.55
CA THR A 71 6.30 2.79 -6.45
C THR A 71 5.41 2.41 -5.28
N THR A 72 4.17 2.00 -5.54
CA THR A 72 3.24 1.54 -4.49
C THR A 72 3.78 0.30 -3.76
N LEU A 73 4.35 -0.66 -4.47
CA LEU A 73 4.98 -1.84 -3.86
C LEU A 73 6.19 -1.44 -2.99
N SER A 74 6.97 -0.44 -3.43
CA SER A 74 8.13 0.06 -2.68
C SER A 74 7.77 0.62 -1.30
N LEU A 75 6.54 1.13 -1.13
CA LEU A 75 6.03 1.67 0.12
C LEU A 75 5.92 0.63 1.25
N PHE A 76 5.80 -0.65 0.89
CA PHE A 76 5.81 -1.77 1.85
C PHE A 76 7.20 -2.07 2.41
N GLY A 77 8.25 -1.41 1.91
CA GLY A 77 9.60 -1.54 2.43
C GLY A 77 10.13 -2.98 2.34
N ASP A 78 10.62 -3.48 3.47
CA ASP A 78 11.26 -4.80 3.54
C ASP A 78 10.26 -5.95 3.41
N TYR A 79 8.97 -5.73 3.75
CA TYR A 79 7.93 -6.74 3.48
C TYR A 79 7.80 -7.03 1.97
N TYR A 80 8.01 -6.03 1.12
CA TYR A 80 8.06 -6.26 -0.33
C TYR A 80 9.44 -6.77 -0.75
N ARG A 81 10.50 -6.02 -0.44
CA ARG A 81 11.83 -6.27 -1.01
C ARG A 81 12.52 -7.51 -0.47
N LEU A 82 12.32 -7.85 0.80
CA LEU A 82 12.99 -8.97 1.46
C LEU A 82 12.07 -10.17 1.61
N ASP A 83 10.84 -9.98 2.10
CA ASP A 83 9.97 -11.11 2.41
C ASP A 83 9.26 -11.65 1.17
N VAL A 84 8.77 -10.79 0.26
CA VAL A 84 7.99 -11.23 -0.90
C VAL A 84 8.88 -11.55 -2.09
N LEU A 85 9.82 -10.67 -2.44
CA LEU A 85 10.67 -10.88 -3.62
C LEU A 85 11.65 -12.06 -3.48
N ASN A 86 12.09 -12.38 -2.27
CA ASN A 86 12.99 -13.53 -2.04
C ASN A 86 12.26 -14.85 -1.80
N ASP A 87 10.93 -14.83 -1.67
CA ASP A 87 10.10 -16.03 -1.47
C ASP A 87 8.95 -16.04 -2.50
N PRO A 88 9.24 -16.37 -3.78
CA PRO A 88 8.25 -16.30 -4.85
C PRO A 88 7.05 -17.24 -4.63
N ASP A 89 7.27 -18.39 -3.99
CA ASP A 89 6.24 -19.41 -3.73
C ASP A 89 5.54 -19.25 -2.36
N GLY A 90 5.96 -18.25 -1.59
CA GLY A 90 5.44 -17.94 -0.26
C GLY A 90 3.96 -17.54 -0.23
N GLN A 91 3.33 -17.80 0.91
CA GLN A 91 1.90 -17.49 1.16
C GLN A 91 1.68 -16.27 2.08
N GLY A 92 2.77 -15.67 2.58
CA GLY A 92 2.74 -14.45 3.40
C GLY A 92 2.40 -13.21 2.58
N HIS A 93 2.03 -12.12 3.27
CA HIS A 93 1.81 -10.79 2.65
C HIS A 93 0.85 -10.79 1.45
N LYS A 94 -0.30 -11.46 1.58
CA LYS A 94 -1.27 -11.67 0.48
C LYS A 94 -1.66 -10.40 -0.27
N ASN A 95 -1.76 -9.25 0.41
CA ASN A 95 -2.05 -7.97 -0.24
C ASN A 95 -0.94 -7.51 -1.19
N ILE A 96 0.32 -7.67 -0.81
CA ILE A 96 1.47 -7.33 -1.67
C ILE A 96 1.45 -8.24 -2.90
N ARG A 97 1.31 -9.55 -2.69
CA ARG A 97 1.31 -10.54 -3.77
C ARG A 97 0.13 -10.38 -4.74
N ASN A 98 -1.07 -10.13 -4.22
CA ASN A 98 -2.23 -9.87 -5.07
C ASN A 98 -2.06 -8.58 -5.88
N PHE A 99 -1.49 -7.54 -5.27
CA PHE A 99 -1.25 -6.28 -5.97
C PHE A 99 -0.17 -6.44 -7.05
N MET A 100 0.88 -7.24 -6.83
CA MET A 100 1.85 -7.60 -7.89
C MET A 100 1.19 -8.31 -9.08
N LYS A 101 0.14 -9.09 -8.84
CA LYS A 101 -0.52 -9.89 -9.89
C LYS A 101 -1.60 -9.12 -10.66
N TYR A 102 -2.39 -8.32 -9.95
CA TYR A 102 -3.60 -7.70 -10.50
C TYR A 102 -3.51 -6.17 -10.56
N GLY A 103 -2.51 -5.59 -9.90
CA GLY A 103 -2.28 -4.16 -9.92
C GLY A 103 -3.45 -3.35 -9.40
N TRP A 104 -3.54 -2.12 -9.90
CA TRP A 104 -4.63 -1.20 -9.53
C TRP A 104 -6.01 -1.68 -9.96
N ALA A 105 -6.11 -2.48 -11.03
CA ALA A 105 -7.38 -3.04 -11.48
C ALA A 105 -8.02 -3.96 -10.42
N GLY A 106 -7.22 -4.54 -9.53
CA GLY A 106 -7.71 -5.37 -8.43
C GLY A 106 -8.13 -4.60 -7.18
N ILE A 107 -7.82 -3.31 -7.05
CA ILE A 107 -8.08 -2.54 -5.84
C ILE A 107 -9.46 -1.87 -5.92
N THR A 108 -10.28 -2.06 -4.88
CA THR A 108 -11.54 -1.35 -4.73
C THR A 108 -11.81 -1.09 -3.26
N PHE A 109 -11.97 0.18 -2.88
CA PHE A 109 -12.36 0.57 -1.54
C PHE A 109 -13.87 0.74 -1.42
N GLU A 110 -14.43 0.40 -0.26
CA GLU A 110 -15.85 0.66 0.03
C GLU A 110 -16.12 2.12 0.43
N ALA A 111 -15.09 2.84 0.83
CA ALA A 111 -15.14 4.26 1.21
C ALA A 111 -13.73 4.89 1.17
N GLU A 112 -13.64 6.20 1.37
CA GLU A 112 -12.36 6.88 1.54
C GLU A 112 -11.72 6.50 2.89
N ALA A 113 -10.52 5.94 2.85
CA ALA A 113 -9.78 5.51 4.05
C ALA A 113 -8.90 6.62 4.65
N LEU A 114 -8.52 7.63 3.85
CA LEU A 114 -7.67 8.75 4.24
C LEU A 114 -8.32 10.08 3.88
N ALA A 115 -8.29 11.03 4.82
CA ALA A 115 -8.61 12.43 4.59
C ALA A 115 -7.39 13.29 4.96
N ALA A 116 -7.06 14.31 4.17
CA ALA A 116 -5.92 15.19 4.46
C ALA A 116 -6.12 15.96 5.78
N LYS A 117 -5.02 16.24 6.47
CA LYS A 117 -4.96 17.08 7.68
C LYS A 117 -4.76 18.56 7.36
#